data_AF-A0A4Y7LAR0-F1
#
_entry.id   AF-A0A4Y7LAR0-F1
#
_cell.length_a   1.000
_cell.length_b   1.000
_cell.length_c   1.000
_cell.angle_alpha   90.00
_cell.angle_beta   90.00
_cell.angle_gamma   90.00
#
_symmetry.space_group_name_H-M   'P 1'
#
loop_
_entity.id
_entity.type
_entity.pdbx_description
1 polymer ?
#
loop_
_entity_poly.entity_id
_entity_poly.type
_entity_poly.pdbx_seq_one_letter_code
_entity_poly.pdbx_strand_id
1 'polypeptide(L)'
;MNRRLNLDIPQNNTFLLPRDVLAAADHLIGMKFGMGTLDDTNHLKNKRIHSVADLLQDQFGLALVRLENVVRGTICGAIRHKFIPTPHNLVTSIPLTTTYESFFGLHPLSHVLDRTNPLTQIVHGRKLSYLGPGGLTGRTASFRIRDIHPSDYGRICPIDTSEGINVGLIGSLAIHARIEGNSLALNQGIQEEQVVPARYRQEYLTIAWEQIHLRSIFPFKYFSICASLIPFIEHNDANRALMSSNMQRQAVPLSRSEKCIVGTGLECQVSLDSGVSSIAEHEGKIVSTDTDKIVFSGTIPKPEDAP
;
A
#
# COMPACT_ATOMS: atom_id res chain seq x y z
N MET A 1 -14.93 6.42 -15.05
CA MET A 1 -15.50 7.03 -16.26
C MET A 1 -16.84 7.70 -15.94
N ASN A 2 -17.84 6.96 -15.49
CA ASN A 2 -19.19 7.47 -15.15
C ASN A 2 -19.19 8.71 -14.27
N ARG A 3 -18.45 8.71 -13.16
CA ARG A 3 -18.32 9.87 -12.25
C ARG A 3 -17.70 11.12 -12.90
N ARG A 4 -16.84 10.96 -13.91
CA ARG A 4 -16.14 12.09 -14.57
C ARG A 4 -16.97 12.68 -15.70
N LEU A 5 -17.64 11.82 -16.47
CA LEU A 5 -18.45 12.20 -17.63
C LEU A 5 -19.94 12.38 -17.28
N ASN A 6 -20.31 12.29 -15.99
CA ASN A 6 -21.68 12.34 -15.49
C ASN A 6 -22.61 11.37 -16.26
N LEU A 7 -22.15 10.13 -16.44
CA LEU A 7 -22.91 9.07 -17.11
C LEU A 7 -23.57 8.17 -16.07
N ASP A 8 -24.81 7.75 -16.34
CA ASP A 8 -25.55 6.77 -15.55
C ASP A 8 -25.56 5.43 -16.29
N ILE A 9 -24.46 4.70 -16.18
CA ILE A 9 -24.27 3.37 -16.79
C ILE A 9 -24.03 2.36 -15.65
N PRO A 10 -24.66 1.17 -15.70
CA PRO A 10 -24.45 0.13 -14.70
C PRO A 10 -22.97 -0.25 -14.53
N GLN A 11 -22.53 -0.46 -13.29
CA GLN A 11 -21.13 -0.80 -12.98
C GLN A 11 -20.69 -2.17 -13.54
N ASN A 12 -21.64 -3.04 -13.88
CA ASN A 12 -21.36 -4.37 -14.45
C ASN A 12 -20.91 -4.31 -15.91
N ASN A 13 -21.10 -3.18 -16.60
CA ASN A 13 -20.64 -3.07 -17.98
C ASN A 13 -19.15 -2.71 -18.03
N THR A 14 -18.33 -3.65 -18.49
CA THR A 14 -16.88 -3.50 -18.62
C THR A 14 -16.43 -3.04 -20.01
N PHE A 15 -17.34 -2.97 -20.99
CA PHE A 15 -17.04 -2.60 -22.36
C PHE A 15 -17.33 -1.13 -22.63
N LEU A 16 -16.52 -0.50 -23.48
CA LEU A 16 -16.73 0.87 -23.94
C LEU A 16 -17.97 0.92 -24.86
N LEU A 17 -18.92 1.78 -24.52
CA LEU A 17 -20.09 2.06 -25.34
C LEU A 17 -19.81 3.25 -26.27
N PRO A 18 -20.46 3.33 -27.45
CA PRO A 18 -20.35 4.50 -28.33
C PRO A 18 -20.70 5.82 -27.62
N ARG A 19 -21.65 5.79 -26.67
CA ARG A 19 -22.03 6.94 -25.84
C ARG A 19 -20.86 7.48 -24.99
N ASP A 20 -19.99 6.60 -24.51
CA ASP A 20 -18.84 6.99 -23.68
C ASP A 20 -17.85 7.84 -24.49
N VAL A 21 -17.63 7.44 -25.75
CA VAL A 21 -16.73 8.14 -26.68
C VAL A 21 -17.28 9.51 -27.03
N LEU A 22 -18.59 9.61 -27.32
CA LEU A 22 -19.25 10.88 -27.62
C LEU A 22 -19.20 11.82 -26.41
N ALA A 23 -19.53 11.33 -25.21
CA ALA A 23 -19.47 12.13 -23.98
C ALA A 23 -18.04 12.58 -23.65
N ALA A 24 -17.03 11.74 -23.92
CA ALA A 24 -15.62 12.13 -23.76
C ALA A 24 -15.20 13.22 -24.77
N ALA A 25 -15.66 13.12 -26.03
CA ALA A 25 -15.40 14.14 -27.05
C ALA A 25 -16.07 15.47 -26.69
N ASP A 26 -17.34 15.46 -26.27
CA ASP A 26 -18.06 16.66 -25.81
C ASP A 26 -17.36 17.31 -24.61
N HIS A 27 -16.91 16.51 -23.64
CA HIS A 27 -16.16 16.99 -22.49
C HIS A 27 -14.84 17.66 -22.92
N LEU A 28 -14.13 17.08 -23.89
CA LEU A 28 -12.88 17.65 -24.42
C LEU A 28 -13.12 18.97 -25.16
N ILE A 29 -14.19 19.06 -25.95
CA ILE A 29 -14.61 20.29 -26.62
C ILE A 29 -14.97 21.36 -25.58
N GLY A 30 -15.75 21.00 -24.56
CA GLY A 30 -16.10 21.89 -23.45
C GLY A 30 -14.86 22.46 -22.74
N MET A 31 -13.87 21.62 -22.45
CA MET A 31 -12.60 22.08 -21.86
C MET A 31 -11.87 23.10 -22.75
N LYS A 32 -11.90 22.93 -24.08
CA LYS A 32 -11.31 23.91 -25.01
C LYS A 32 -12.00 25.27 -24.96
N PHE A 33 -13.30 25.30 -24.66
CA PHE A 33 -14.08 26.53 -24.45
C PHE A 33 -14.02 27.05 -23.00
N GLY A 34 -13.18 26.47 -22.14
CA GLY A 34 -13.04 26.89 -20.74
C GLY A 34 -14.13 26.36 -19.81
N MET A 35 -14.96 25.42 -20.26
CA MET A 35 -15.95 24.76 -19.42
C MET A 35 -15.28 23.61 -18.66
N GLY A 36 -14.87 23.87 -17.42
CA GLY A 36 -14.33 22.87 -16.49
C GLY A 36 -12.83 23.03 -16.19
N THR A 37 -12.29 22.11 -15.39
CA THR A 37 -10.89 22.11 -14.95
C THR A 37 -10.13 20.91 -15.52
N LEU A 38 -8.86 21.12 -15.86
CA LEU A 38 -7.93 20.05 -16.21
C LEU A 38 -7.72 19.11 -15.03
N ASP A 39 -7.55 17.83 -15.33
CA ASP A 39 -7.25 16.83 -14.31
C ASP A 39 -5.77 16.90 -13.93
N ASP A 40 -5.51 16.87 -12.62
CA ASP A 40 -4.18 16.73 -12.08
C ASP A 40 -3.79 15.26 -12.01
N THR A 41 -2.85 14.84 -12.87
CA THR A 41 -2.31 13.49 -12.92
C THR A 41 -1.64 13.05 -11.61
N ASN A 42 -1.10 13.99 -10.82
CA ASN A 42 -0.36 13.66 -9.61
C ASN A 42 -1.25 13.38 -8.40
N HIS A 43 -2.48 13.91 -8.42
CA HIS A 43 -3.43 13.73 -7.34
C HIS A 43 -3.73 12.25 -7.09
N LEU A 44 -3.64 11.79 -5.84
CA LEU A 44 -3.80 10.37 -5.49
C LEU A 44 -5.14 9.75 -5.92
N LYS A 45 -6.22 10.55 -6.02
CA LYS A 45 -7.51 10.12 -6.62
C LYS A 45 -7.38 9.52 -8.04
N ASN A 46 -6.36 9.92 -8.79
CA ASN A 46 -6.09 9.50 -10.16
C ASN A 46 -5.01 8.40 -10.24
N LYS A 47 -4.49 7.99 -9.08
CA LYS A 47 -3.50 6.91 -8.94
C LYS A 47 -4.16 5.74 -8.21
N ARG A 48 -3.77 4.52 -8.56
CA ARG A 48 -4.23 3.30 -7.88
C ARG A 48 -3.04 2.55 -7.33
N ILE A 49 -3.21 1.97 -6.15
CA ILE A 49 -2.23 1.09 -5.54
C ILE A 49 -2.60 -0.33 -5.96
N HIS A 50 -1.64 -1.05 -6.52
CA HIS A 50 -1.80 -2.47 -6.81
C HIS A 50 -1.07 -3.26 -5.72
N SER A 51 -1.80 -4.14 -5.05
CA SER A 51 -1.24 -5.10 -4.11
C SER A 51 -0.61 -6.28 -4.84
N VAL A 52 0.10 -7.14 -4.10
CA VAL A 52 0.61 -8.40 -4.65
C VAL A 52 -0.53 -9.26 -5.22
N ALA A 53 -1.70 -9.23 -4.59
CA ALA A 53 -2.87 -9.98 -5.05
C ALA A 53 -3.38 -9.47 -6.41
N ASP A 54 -3.45 -8.15 -6.60
CA ASP A 54 -3.92 -7.55 -7.87
C ASP A 54 -2.95 -7.90 -9.02
N LEU A 55 -1.65 -7.76 -8.78
CA LEU A 55 -0.62 -8.09 -9.79
C LEU A 55 -0.60 -9.59 -10.12
N LEU A 56 -0.76 -10.43 -9.10
CA LEU A 56 -0.84 -11.87 -9.28
C LEU A 56 -2.14 -12.26 -10.01
N GLN A 57 -3.25 -11.59 -9.74
CA GLN A 57 -4.54 -11.82 -10.40
C GLN A 57 -4.44 -11.57 -11.92
N ASP A 58 -3.77 -10.49 -12.34
CA ASP A 58 -3.55 -10.20 -13.75
C ASP A 58 -2.72 -11.30 -14.43
N GLN A 59 -1.62 -11.74 -13.80
CA GLN A 59 -0.79 -12.82 -14.33
C GLN A 59 -1.53 -14.17 -14.34
N PHE A 60 -2.31 -14.43 -13.31
CA PHE A 60 -3.12 -15.64 -13.19
C PHE A 60 -4.21 -15.69 -14.26
N GLY A 61 -4.85 -14.55 -14.56
CA GLY A 61 -5.79 -14.43 -15.67
C GLY A 61 -5.16 -14.82 -17.01
N LEU A 62 -3.95 -14.33 -17.30
CA LEU A 62 -3.19 -14.71 -18.49
C LEU A 62 -2.84 -16.21 -18.50
N ALA A 63 -2.50 -16.78 -17.34
CA ALA A 63 -2.22 -18.21 -17.20
C ALA A 63 -3.45 -19.08 -17.47
N LEU A 64 -4.64 -18.64 -17.04
CA LEU A 64 -5.91 -19.32 -17.35
C LEU A 64 -6.23 -19.28 -18.84
N VAL A 65 -5.99 -18.17 -19.53
CA VAL A 65 -6.15 -18.08 -20.99
C VAL A 65 -5.19 -19.04 -21.71
N ARG A 66 -3.95 -19.16 -21.23
CA ARG A 66 -2.99 -20.16 -21.75
C ARG A 66 -3.47 -21.59 -21.52
N LEU A 67 -3.98 -21.88 -20.33
CA LEU A 67 -4.55 -23.19 -20.00
C LEU A 67 -5.75 -23.51 -20.89
N GLU A 68 -6.65 -22.56 -21.13
CA GLU A 68 -7.78 -22.70 -22.04
C GLU A 68 -7.31 -23.08 -23.46
N ASN A 69 -6.27 -22.41 -23.96
CA ASN A 69 -5.71 -22.73 -25.27
C ASN A 69 -5.13 -24.15 -25.34
N VAL A 70 -4.45 -24.61 -24.29
CA VAL A 70 -3.92 -25.98 -24.18
C VAL A 70 -5.06 -26.98 -24.17
N VAL A 71 -6.07 -26.78 -23.32
CA VAL A 71 -7.25 -27.64 -23.22
C VAL A 71 -7.97 -27.72 -24.57
N ARG A 72 -8.20 -26.58 -25.24
CA ARG A 72 -8.84 -26.51 -26.55
C ARG A 72 -8.03 -27.28 -27.61
N GLY A 73 -6.70 -27.17 -27.59
CA GLY A 73 -5.81 -27.94 -28.45
C GLY A 73 -5.93 -29.45 -28.23
N THR A 74 -5.92 -29.89 -26.97
CA THR A 74 -6.07 -31.30 -26.59
C THR A 74 -7.43 -31.86 -27.00
N ILE A 75 -8.52 -31.11 -26.82
CA ILE A 75 -9.87 -31.51 -27.27
C ILE A 75 -9.90 -31.65 -28.79
N CYS A 76 -9.38 -30.69 -29.54
CA CYS A 76 -9.29 -30.76 -31.00
C CYS A 76 -8.48 -31.99 -31.47
N GLY A 77 -7.38 -32.32 -30.79
CA GLY A 77 -6.59 -33.51 -31.06
C GLY A 77 -7.34 -34.81 -30.75
N ALA A 78 -8.02 -34.89 -29.61
CA ALA A 78 -8.81 -36.04 -29.20
C ALA A 78 -9.95 -36.34 -30.20
N ILE A 79 -10.65 -35.31 -30.68
CA ILE A 79 -11.69 -35.43 -31.70
C ILE A 79 -11.13 -36.01 -33.00
N ARG A 80 -9.95 -35.55 -33.45
CA ARG A 80 -9.31 -36.07 -34.69
C ARG A 80 -8.94 -37.54 -34.59
N HIS A 81 -8.49 -37.99 -33.41
CA HIS A 81 -8.04 -39.37 -33.19
C HIS A 81 -9.10 -40.29 -32.57
N LYS A 82 -10.37 -39.85 -32.47
CA LYS A 82 -11.50 -40.59 -31.86
C LYS A 82 -11.19 -41.11 -30.44
N PHE A 83 -10.42 -40.35 -29.66
CA PHE A 83 -10.15 -40.65 -28.26
C PHE A 83 -11.16 -39.92 -27.36
N ILE A 84 -11.59 -40.54 -26.26
CA ILE A 84 -12.46 -39.92 -25.25
C ILE A 84 -11.57 -39.24 -24.21
N PRO A 85 -11.49 -37.91 -24.16
CA PRO A 85 -10.64 -37.23 -23.20
C PRO A 85 -11.26 -37.29 -21.79
N THR A 86 -10.46 -37.69 -20.80
CA THR A 86 -10.83 -37.60 -19.38
C THR A 86 -10.47 -36.21 -18.83
N PRO A 87 -11.21 -35.66 -17.83
CA PRO A 87 -10.91 -34.36 -17.23
C PRO A 87 -9.48 -34.23 -16.70
N HIS A 88 -8.95 -35.31 -16.11
CA HIS A 88 -7.59 -35.39 -15.61
C HIS A 88 -6.52 -35.23 -16.72
N ASN A 89 -6.81 -35.69 -17.93
CA ASN A 89 -5.87 -35.60 -19.06
C ASN A 89 -6.00 -34.28 -19.84
N LEU A 90 -7.06 -33.51 -19.57
CA LEU A 90 -7.30 -32.20 -20.19
C LEU A 90 -6.62 -31.07 -19.42
N VAL A 91 -6.71 -31.10 -18.08
CA VAL A 91 -6.23 -30.02 -17.23
C VAL A 91 -4.79 -30.28 -16.81
N THR A 92 -3.87 -29.42 -17.25
CA THR A 92 -2.47 -29.44 -16.80
C THR A 92 -2.20 -28.27 -15.86
N SER A 93 -1.42 -28.49 -14.80
CA SER A 93 -1.04 -27.43 -13.85
C SER A 93 0.16 -26.59 -14.32
N ILE A 94 0.88 -27.06 -15.34
CA ILE A 94 2.14 -26.46 -15.83
C ILE A 94 1.98 -24.95 -16.13
N PRO A 95 0.95 -24.48 -16.86
CA PRO A 95 0.81 -23.05 -17.13
C PRO A 95 0.63 -22.21 -15.86
N LEU A 96 0.01 -22.77 -14.82
CA LEU A 96 -0.23 -22.09 -13.56
C LEU A 96 1.04 -22.06 -12.69
N THR A 97 1.71 -23.20 -12.53
CA THR A 97 2.92 -23.31 -11.72
C THR A 97 4.05 -22.48 -12.29
N THR A 98 4.25 -22.52 -13.62
CA THR A 98 5.28 -21.72 -14.30
C THR A 98 5.03 -20.21 -14.17
N THR A 99 3.78 -19.76 -14.27
CA THR A 99 3.44 -18.34 -14.04
C THR A 99 3.68 -17.94 -12.59
N TYR A 100 3.34 -18.79 -11.62
CA TYR A 100 3.59 -18.53 -10.20
C TYR A 100 5.10 -18.40 -9.91
N GLU A 101 5.90 -19.38 -10.35
CA GLU A 101 7.36 -19.37 -10.19
C GLU A 101 7.99 -18.17 -10.88
N SER A 102 7.56 -17.85 -12.11
CA SER A 102 8.04 -16.68 -12.83
C SER A 102 7.66 -15.37 -12.13
N PHE A 103 6.48 -15.27 -11.54
CA PHE A 103 6.06 -14.06 -10.82
C PHE A 103 6.93 -13.84 -9.59
N PHE A 104 7.02 -14.82 -8.69
CA PHE A 104 7.79 -14.62 -7.46
C PHE A 104 9.31 -14.63 -7.69
N GLY A 105 9.80 -15.27 -8.75
CA GLY A 105 11.23 -15.34 -9.07
C GLY A 105 11.78 -14.18 -9.91
N LEU A 106 11.00 -13.61 -10.83
CA LEU A 106 11.50 -12.63 -11.81
C LEU A 106 10.81 -11.27 -11.73
N HIS A 107 9.70 -11.14 -11.01
CA HIS A 107 8.95 -9.89 -11.00
C HIS A 107 9.77 -8.75 -10.36
N PRO A 108 9.90 -7.57 -11.00
CA PRO A 108 10.73 -6.47 -10.50
C PRO A 108 10.33 -5.90 -9.13
N LEU A 109 9.16 -6.26 -8.61
CA LEU A 109 8.68 -5.88 -7.27
C LEU A 109 8.73 -7.03 -6.27
N SER A 110 9.11 -8.25 -6.70
CA SER A 110 9.34 -9.39 -5.82
C SER A 110 10.78 -9.32 -5.31
N HIS A 111 11.00 -8.66 -4.18
CA HIS A 111 12.33 -8.46 -3.59
C HIS A 111 12.54 -9.41 -2.42
N VAL A 112 13.80 -9.79 -2.19
CA VAL A 112 14.17 -10.46 -0.94
C VAL A 112 13.87 -9.52 0.23
N LEU A 113 13.13 -10.03 1.21
CA LEU A 113 12.76 -9.26 2.39
C LEU A 113 14.03 -8.82 3.13
N ASP A 114 14.25 -7.50 3.16
CA ASP A 114 15.25 -6.88 4.00
C ASP A 114 14.96 -7.11 5.49
N ARG A 115 15.89 -7.80 6.16
CA ARG A 115 15.81 -8.22 7.57
C ARG A 115 16.97 -7.67 8.40
N THR A 116 17.57 -6.54 7.99
CA THR A 116 18.67 -5.94 8.76
C THR A 116 18.27 -5.67 10.21
N ASN A 117 17.07 -5.14 10.45
CA ASN A 117 16.51 -4.96 11.79
C ASN A 117 14.97 -5.00 11.76
N PRO A 118 14.28 -5.07 12.92
CA PRO A 118 12.82 -5.16 13.00
C PRO A 118 12.08 -4.01 12.30
N LEU A 119 12.62 -2.79 12.36
CA LEU A 119 12.05 -1.61 11.71
C LEU A 119 12.09 -1.76 10.19
N THR A 120 13.22 -2.18 9.64
CA THR A 120 13.41 -2.36 8.19
C THR A 120 12.41 -3.35 7.61
N GLN A 121 12.13 -4.45 8.34
CA GLN A 121 11.15 -5.45 7.91
C GLN A 121 9.75 -4.85 7.75
N ILE A 122 9.29 -4.07 8.74
CA ILE A 122 7.97 -3.40 8.67
C ILE A 122 7.94 -2.39 7.53
N VAL A 123 8.98 -1.57 7.40
CA VAL A 123 9.02 -0.50 6.41
C VAL A 123 9.06 -1.06 4.99
N HIS A 124 9.78 -2.15 4.78
CA HIS A 124 9.81 -2.83 3.49
C HIS A 124 8.43 -3.37 3.12
N GLY A 125 7.68 -3.95 4.06
CA GLY A 125 6.29 -4.39 3.84
C GLY A 125 5.30 -3.25 3.58
N ARG A 126 5.62 -2.02 4.02
CA ARG A 126 4.78 -0.82 3.86
C ARG A 126 5.26 0.11 2.74
N LYS A 127 6.16 -0.37 1.88
CA LYS A 127 6.80 0.39 0.81
C LYS A 127 5.87 0.51 -0.40
N LEU A 128 5.80 1.70 -0.97
CA LEU A 128 5.11 2.01 -2.22
C LEU A 128 6.14 2.28 -3.32
N SER A 129 5.85 1.81 -4.53
CA SER A 129 6.70 2.00 -5.70
C SER A 129 5.85 2.47 -6.88
N TYR A 130 6.28 3.55 -7.53
CA TYR A 130 5.80 3.95 -8.85
C TYR A 130 6.51 3.19 -9.98
N LEU A 131 7.55 2.43 -9.66
CA LEU A 131 8.33 1.64 -10.61
C LEU A 131 7.72 0.27 -10.83
N GLY A 132 8.06 -0.37 -11.96
CA GLY A 132 7.67 -1.74 -12.30
C GLY A 132 6.82 -1.82 -13.57
N PRO A 133 6.32 -3.01 -13.92
CA PRO A 133 5.43 -3.21 -15.07
C PRO A 133 4.19 -2.31 -14.96
N GLY A 134 3.87 -1.56 -16.01
CA GLY A 134 2.76 -0.60 -16.02
C GLY A 134 3.02 0.71 -15.25
N GLY A 135 4.19 0.84 -14.62
CA GLY A 135 4.61 2.03 -13.88
C GLY A 135 5.59 2.92 -14.66
N LEU A 136 6.32 3.73 -13.92
CA LEU A 136 7.34 4.65 -14.41
C LEU A 136 8.72 4.01 -14.34
N THR A 137 9.69 4.62 -15.01
CA THR A 137 11.10 4.30 -14.81
C THR A 137 11.81 5.48 -14.16
N GLY A 138 12.86 5.21 -13.39
CA GLY A 138 13.65 6.26 -12.74
C GLY A 138 14.20 7.30 -13.73
N ARG A 139 14.50 6.91 -14.97
CA ARG A 139 15.02 7.85 -15.98
C ARG A 139 13.93 8.64 -16.70
N THR A 140 12.72 8.10 -16.82
CA THR A 140 11.61 8.76 -17.55
C THR A 140 10.70 9.57 -16.65
N ALA A 141 10.77 9.40 -15.33
CA ALA A 141 9.92 10.12 -14.40
C ALA A 141 10.27 11.62 -14.35
N SER A 142 9.26 12.45 -14.63
CA SER A 142 9.38 13.91 -14.58
C SER A 142 9.50 14.43 -13.15
N PHE A 143 10.05 15.64 -13.01
CA PHE A 143 10.17 16.33 -11.71
C PHE A 143 8.82 16.42 -10.98
N ARG A 144 7.75 16.78 -11.72
CA ARG A 144 6.40 16.91 -11.17
C ARG A 144 5.87 15.64 -10.49
N ILE A 145 6.25 14.45 -10.96
CA ILE A 145 5.77 13.19 -10.37
C ILE A 145 6.54 12.86 -9.08
N ARG A 146 7.77 13.35 -8.96
CA ARG A 146 8.64 13.16 -7.80
C ARG A 146 8.32 14.13 -6.67
N ASP A 147 7.70 15.26 -6.99
CA ASP A 147 7.27 16.26 -6.02
C ASP A 147 6.20 15.71 -5.07
N ILE A 148 6.25 16.18 -3.83
CA ILE A 148 5.27 15.86 -2.80
C ILE A 148 3.96 16.59 -3.14
N HIS A 149 2.89 15.83 -3.35
CA HIS A 149 1.61 16.41 -3.68
C HIS A 149 0.76 16.64 -2.41
N PRO A 150 0.02 17.75 -2.30
CA PRO A 150 -1.01 17.98 -1.30
C PRO A 150 -1.88 16.79 -0.86
N SER A 151 -2.22 15.90 -1.78
CA SER A 151 -3.03 14.70 -1.50
C SER A 151 -2.32 13.64 -0.66
N ASP A 152 -1.00 13.67 -0.59
CA ASP A 152 -0.18 12.67 0.08
C ASP A 152 -0.31 12.75 1.61
N TYR A 153 -0.79 13.89 2.10
CA TYR A 153 -1.01 14.18 3.51
C TYR A 153 -1.79 13.07 4.23
N GLY A 154 -1.12 12.41 5.17
CA GLY A 154 -1.69 11.30 5.96
C GLY A 154 -1.84 9.97 5.22
N ARG A 155 -1.30 9.87 4.00
CA ARG A 155 -1.39 8.70 3.11
C ARG A 155 -0.01 8.16 2.78
N ILE A 156 0.86 9.02 2.24
CA ILE A 156 2.25 8.72 1.88
C ILE A 156 3.14 9.65 2.68
N CYS A 157 4.22 9.12 3.24
CA CYS A 157 5.16 9.93 4.00
C CYS A 157 5.93 10.87 3.06
N PRO A 158 5.98 12.19 3.37
CA PRO A 158 6.74 13.14 2.57
C PRO A 158 8.26 13.10 2.84
N ILE A 159 8.67 12.48 3.96
CA ILE A 159 10.07 12.41 4.39
C ILE A 159 10.73 11.10 3.96
N ASP A 160 10.00 10.00 4.01
CA ASP A 160 10.58 8.67 3.83
C ASP A 160 10.53 8.25 2.35
N THR A 161 11.59 8.58 1.62
CA THR A 161 11.80 8.24 0.21
C THR A 161 13.20 7.68 -0.02
N SER A 162 13.38 6.97 -1.14
CA SER A 162 14.72 6.60 -1.60
C SER A 162 15.55 7.85 -1.97
N GLU A 163 16.87 7.76 -1.82
CA GLU A 163 17.82 8.75 -2.32
C GLU A 163 18.23 8.45 -3.79
N GLY A 164 18.84 9.44 -4.44
CA GLY A 164 19.36 9.30 -5.81
C GLY A 164 18.26 9.25 -6.88
N ILE A 165 18.44 8.40 -7.91
CA ILE A 165 17.57 8.39 -9.10
C ILE A 165 16.12 8.01 -8.81
N ASN A 166 15.84 7.38 -7.66
CA ASN A 166 14.51 6.92 -7.28
C ASN A 166 13.80 7.86 -6.29
N VAL A 167 14.34 9.05 -6.02
CA VAL A 167 13.71 10.04 -5.14
C VAL A 167 12.29 10.40 -5.60
N GLY A 168 11.32 10.35 -4.69
CA GLY A 168 9.90 10.59 -4.97
C GLY A 168 9.19 9.45 -5.73
N LEU A 169 9.91 8.42 -6.19
CA LEU A 169 9.32 7.28 -6.91
C LEU A 169 9.11 6.06 -6.02
N ILE A 170 9.81 6.03 -4.89
CA ILE A 170 9.71 4.99 -3.90
C ILE A 170 9.58 5.67 -2.55
N GLY A 171 8.51 5.38 -1.83
CA GLY A 171 8.27 5.93 -0.51
C GLY A 171 7.55 4.94 0.40
N SER A 172 7.15 5.40 1.57
CA SER A 172 6.48 4.57 2.57
C SER A 172 5.08 5.08 2.88
N LEU A 173 4.16 4.17 3.19
CA LEU A 173 2.85 4.52 3.72
C LEU A 173 2.98 5.24 5.07
N ALA A 174 2.13 6.24 5.28
CA ALA A 174 1.98 6.86 6.60
C ALA A 174 1.43 5.84 7.62
N ILE A 175 1.68 6.04 8.92
CA ILE A 175 1.34 5.06 9.99
C ILE A 175 -0.13 4.62 9.91
N HIS A 176 -1.04 5.57 9.76
CA HIS A 176 -2.49 5.31 9.79
C HIS A 176 -3.12 5.16 8.40
N ALA A 177 -2.31 5.10 7.33
CA ALA A 177 -2.83 4.88 5.99
C ALA A 177 -3.37 3.43 5.88
N ARG A 178 -4.62 3.29 5.44
CA ARG A 178 -5.32 2.04 5.14
C ARG A 178 -5.81 2.00 3.71
N ILE A 179 -5.56 0.92 2.99
CA ILE A 179 -6.07 0.74 1.63
C ILE A 179 -7.48 0.14 1.75
N GLU A 180 -8.53 0.92 1.48
CA GLU A 180 -9.93 0.47 1.53
C GLU A 180 -10.58 0.61 0.16
N GLY A 181 -10.77 -0.50 -0.57
CA GLY A 181 -11.45 -0.48 -1.89
C GLY A 181 -10.89 0.55 -2.89
N ASN A 182 -9.58 0.85 -2.81
CA ASN A 182 -8.86 1.94 -3.49
C ASN A 182 -9.05 3.39 -2.94
N SER A 183 -9.41 3.60 -1.67
CA SER A 183 -9.46 4.91 -1.02
C SER A 183 -9.22 4.82 0.51
N LEU A 184 -9.08 5.98 1.18
CA LEU A 184 -8.56 6.13 2.56
C LEU A 184 -9.52 7.00 3.41
N ALA A 185 -10.02 6.51 4.56
CA ALA A 185 -10.97 7.19 5.46
C ALA A 185 -10.50 7.30 6.94
N LEU A 186 -11.03 8.27 7.71
CA LEU A 186 -10.64 8.59 9.11
C LEU A 186 -11.84 9.11 9.96
N ASN A 187 -11.92 8.70 11.24
CA ASN A 187 -12.98 9.04 12.22
C ASN A 187 -12.71 10.31 13.06
N GLN A 188 -13.78 10.89 13.64
CA GLN A 188 -13.87 12.19 14.33
C GLN A 188 -13.81 12.11 15.87
N GLY A 189 -13.36 13.21 16.52
CA GLY A 189 -13.61 13.48 17.95
C GLY A 189 -13.08 14.82 18.51
N ILE A 190 -13.97 15.49 19.27
CA ILE A 190 -13.87 16.53 20.35
C ILE A 190 -13.44 17.99 20.03
N GLN A 191 -14.23 18.90 20.64
CA GLN A 191 -14.31 20.38 20.58
C GLN A 191 -13.23 21.13 21.38
N GLU A 192 -12.61 22.16 20.79
CA GLU A 192 -12.12 23.38 21.47
C GLU A 192 -11.55 24.43 20.48
N GLU A 193 -11.62 25.71 20.87
CA GLU A 193 -11.26 26.98 20.19
C GLU A 193 -12.24 27.54 19.15
N GLN A 194 -12.46 28.88 19.15
CA GLN A 194 -13.42 29.56 18.27
C GLN A 194 -12.94 29.69 16.81
N VAL A 195 -11.63 29.72 16.56
CA VAL A 195 -11.04 29.84 15.22
C VAL A 195 -9.75 29.03 15.15
N VAL A 196 -9.65 28.12 14.17
CA VAL A 196 -8.53 27.17 14.05
C VAL A 196 -7.99 27.18 12.62
N PRO A 197 -6.66 27.09 12.41
CA PRO A 197 -6.10 26.87 11.09
C PRO A 197 -6.52 25.48 10.57
N ALA A 198 -7.26 25.46 9.47
CA ALA A 198 -7.72 24.26 8.81
C ALA A 198 -7.31 24.26 7.34
N ARG A 199 -7.24 23.05 6.76
CA ARG A 199 -6.93 22.89 5.35
C ARG A 199 -8.21 22.70 4.53
N TYR A 200 -8.46 23.59 3.58
CA TYR A 200 -9.58 23.49 2.65
C TYR A 200 -9.09 23.63 1.20
N ARG A 201 -9.44 22.67 0.34
CA ARG A 201 -9.04 22.66 -1.08
C ARG A 201 -7.55 22.97 -1.33
N GLN A 202 -6.69 22.34 -0.53
CA GLN A 202 -5.23 22.45 -0.57
C GLN A 202 -4.64 23.75 0.00
N GLU A 203 -5.46 24.70 0.47
CA GLU A 203 -5.04 25.95 1.11
C GLU A 203 -5.21 25.89 2.63
N TYR A 204 -4.35 26.60 3.37
CA TYR A 204 -4.48 26.77 4.82
C TYR A 204 -5.27 28.04 5.11
N LEU A 205 -6.42 27.87 5.75
CA LEU A 205 -7.35 28.94 6.08
C LEU A 205 -7.62 28.94 7.57
N THR A 206 -7.75 30.12 8.14
CA THR A 206 -8.19 30.31 9.52
C THR A 206 -9.72 30.33 9.52
N ILE A 207 -10.36 29.24 9.97
CA ILE A 207 -11.81 29.08 9.92
C ILE A 207 -12.41 28.92 11.31
N ALA A 208 -13.67 29.33 11.45
CA ALA A 208 -14.42 29.11 12.67
C ALA A 208 -14.61 27.61 12.93
N TRP A 209 -14.60 27.21 14.20
CA TRP A 209 -14.71 25.80 14.58
C TRP A 209 -15.95 25.10 14.02
N GLU A 210 -17.07 25.81 13.94
CA GLU A 210 -18.34 25.32 13.40
C GLU A 210 -18.24 24.85 11.94
N GLN A 211 -17.25 25.36 11.18
CA GLN A 211 -17.02 25.00 9.78
C GLN A 211 -16.05 23.81 9.62
N ILE A 212 -15.46 23.33 10.72
CA ILE A 212 -14.49 22.23 10.72
C ILE A 212 -15.24 20.90 10.68
N HIS A 213 -15.10 20.19 9.56
CA HIS A 213 -15.73 18.89 9.38
C HIS A 213 -14.88 17.75 9.92
N LEU A 214 -13.55 17.87 9.92
CA LEU A 214 -12.63 16.79 10.26
C LEU A 214 -11.39 17.36 10.98
N ARG A 215 -10.84 16.57 11.91
CA ARG A 215 -9.61 16.90 12.66
C ARG A 215 -8.65 15.71 12.64
N SER A 216 -7.35 15.99 12.64
CA SER A 216 -6.35 14.95 12.91
C SER A 216 -6.22 14.71 14.41
N ILE A 217 -6.35 13.46 14.83
CA ILE A 217 -6.25 13.03 16.23
C ILE A 217 -4.78 12.80 16.64
N PHE A 218 -3.91 12.47 15.68
CA PHE A 218 -2.50 12.14 15.94
C PHE A 218 -1.53 13.10 15.24
N PRO A 219 -0.55 13.67 15.95
CA PRO A 219 0.47 14.55 15.37
C PRO A 219 1.31 13.85 14.29
N PHE A 220 1.65 12.58 14.49
CA PHE A 220 2.52 11.80 13.60
C PHE A 220 1.80 11.15 12.41
N LYS A 221 0.51 11.44 12.22
CA LYS A 221 -0.33 10.80 11.21
C LYS A 221 0.18 10.95 9.77
N TYR A 222 1.01 11.94 9.52
CA TYR A 222 1.56 12.28 8.20
C TYR A 222 2.86 11.54 7.88
N PHE A 223 3.53 10.97 8.88
CA PHE A 223 4.84 10.35 8.73
C PHE A 223 4.73 8.82 8.61
N SER A 224 5.75 8.21 8.01
CA SER A 224 5.94 6.75 8.04
C SER A 224 6.44 6.34 9.41
N ILE A 225 6.41 5.03 9.68
CA ILE A 225 6.92 4.48 10.93
C ILE A 225 8.40 4.84 11.19
N CYS A 226 9.25 4.88 10.15
CA CYS A 226 10.65 5.31 10.30
C CYS A 226 10.77 6.76 10.75
N ALA A 227 10.10 7.68 10.05
CA ALA A 227 10.18 9.10 10.39
C ALA A 227 9.57 9.39 11.77
N SER A 228 8.52 8.66 12.17
CA SER A 228 7.90 8.83 13.48
C SER A 228 8.72 8.30 14.65
N LEU A 229 9.77 7.52 14.42
CA LEU A 229 10.72 7.11 15.46
C LEU A 229 11.81 8.15 15.75
N ILE A 230 11.88 9.24 14.98
CA ILE A 230 12.86 10.30 15.19
C ILE A 230 12.34 11.23 16.31
N PRO A 231 12.97 11.26 17.50
CA PRO A 231 12.59 12.21 18.54
C PRO A 231 12.91 13.64 18.08
N PHE A 232 12.05 14.59 18.46
CA PHE A 232 12.17 16.00 18.11
C PHE A 232 12.25 16.27 16.59
N ILE A 233 11.56 15.46 15.78
CA ILE A 233 11.55 15.62 14.32
C ILE A 233 11.10 17.02 13.88
N GLU A 234 10.24 17.68 14.65
CA GLU A 234 9.79 19.05 14.43
C GLU A 234 10.90 20.10 14.49
N HIS A 235 12.03 19.77 15.13
CA HIS A 235 13.22 20.63 15.22
C HIS A 235 14.28 20.27 14.16
N ASN A 236 14.00 19.30 13.29
CA ASN A 236 14.91 18.86 12.23
C ASN A 236 14.45 19.38 10.86
N ASP A 237 15.40 19.71 9.99
CA ASP A 237 15.06 19.95 8.60
C ASP A 237 14.68 18.64 7.88
N ALA A 238 13.89 18.77 6.80
CA ALA A 238 13.35 17.63 6.09
C ALA A 238 14.42 16.71 5.49
N ASN A 239 15.56 17.26 5.04
CA ASN A 239 16.61 16.47 4.41
C ASN A 239 17.34 15.62 5.47
N ARG A 240 17.62 16.19 6.65
CA ARG A 240 18.18 15.41 7.77
C ARG A 240 17.22 14.36 8.29
N ALA A 241 15.93 14.66 8.36
CA ALA A 241 14.92 13.68 8.74
C ALA A 241 14.85 12.53 7.73
N LEU A 242 14.93 12.83 6.43
CA LEU A 242 15.02 11.83 5.35
C LEU A 242 16.25 10.92 5.53
N MET A 243 17.43 11.52 5.67
CA MET A 243 18.67 10.76 5.86
C MET A 243 18.61 9.91 7.12
N SER A 244 18.06 10.45 8.22
CA SER A 244 17.90 9.73 9.49
C SER A 244 16.94 8.54 9.35
N SER A 245 15.82 8.71 8.65
CA SER A 245 14.86 7.64 8.32
C SER A 245 15.54 6.52 7.52
N ASN A 246 16.38 6.89 6.55
CA ASN A 246 17.11 5.94 5.71
C ASN A 246 18.21 5.20 6.48
N MET A 247 18.98 5.91 7.31
CA MET A 247 20.08 5.34 8.10
C MET A 247 19.57 4.39 9.20
N GLN A 248 18.41 4.66 9.81
CA GLN A 248 17.81 3.74 10.79
C GLN A 248 17.58 2.33 10.23
N ARG A 249 17.27 2.22 8.94
CA ARG A 249 17.05 0.91 8.30
C ARG A 249 18.33 0.10 8.07
N GLN A 250 19.48 0.76 8.14
CA GLN A 250 20.80 0.13 7.96
C GLN A 250 21.44 -0.26 9.28
N ALA A 251 20.83 0.10 10.42
CA ALA A 251 21.36 -0.19 11.74
C ALA A 251 21.33 -1.70 12.03
N VAL A 252 22.49 -2.28 12.30
CA VAL A 252 22.65 -3.70 12.63
C VAL A 252 22.39 -3.91 14.13
N PRO A 253 21.61 -4.93 14.53
CA PRO A 253 21.40 -5.26 15.93
C PRO A 253 22.71 -5.53 16.68
N LEU A 254 22.84 -4.99 17.88
CA LEU A 254 23.97 -5.24 18.77
C LEU A 254 23.83 -6.61 19.46
N SER A 255 24.96 -7.19 19.90
CA SER A 255 24.96 -8.43 20.69
C SER A 255 24.19 -8.30 22.00
N ARG A 256 24.17 -7.10 22.59
CA ARG A 256 23.34 -6.76 23.75
C ARG A 256 22.46 -5.57 23.36
N SER A 257 21.15 -5.77 23.32
CA SER A 257 20.20 -4.72 23.01
C SER A 257 20.07 -3.75 24.18
N GLU A 258 20.07 -2.45 23.88
CA GLU A 258 19.82 -1.40 24.84
C GLU A 258 18.54 -0.66 24.46
N LYS A 259 17.76 -0.23 25.47
CA LYS A 259 16.58 0.60 25.22
C LYS A 259 17.02 2.02 24.88
N CYS A 260 16.27 2.68 24.00
CA CYS A 260 16.47 4.11 23.76
C CYS A 260 16.26 4.89 25.07
N ILE A 261 17.19 5.79 25.39
CA ILE A 261 17.04 6.72 26.53
C ILE A 261 15.99 7.78 26.19
N VAL A 262 16.00 8.25 24.94
CA VAL A 262 15.03 9.19 24.38
C VAL A 262 14.35 8.51 23.20
N GLY A 263 13.04 8.30 23.31
CA GLY A 263 12.21 7.66 22.29
C GLY A 263 10.91 8.42 22.08
N THR A 264 10.10 7.89 21.16
CA THR A 264 8.82 8.46 20.72
C THR A 264 7.62 7.70 21.28
N GLY A 265 7.85 6.52 21.85
CA GLY A 265 6.81 5.62 22.38
C GLY A 265 6.31 4.61 21.35
N LEU A 266 6.74 4.72 20.08
CA LEU A 266 6.35 3.79 19.01
C LEU A 266 7.26 2.56 18.93
N GLU A 267 8.38 2.54 19.65
CA GLU A 267 9.40 1.50 19.58
C GLU A 267 8.84 0.11 19.97
N CYS A 268 8.01 0.08 21.02
CA CYS A 268 7.35 -1.14 21.46
C CYS A 268 6.42 -1.70 20.38
N GLN A 269 5.61 -0.83 19.77
CA GLN A 269 4.70 -1.22 18.69
C GLN A 269 5.47 -1.77 17.48
N VAL A 270 6.59 -1.14 17.10
CA VAL A 270 7.46 -1.62 16.02
C VAL A 270 8.02 -3.00 16.34
N SER A 271 8.44 -3.24 17.58
CA SER A 271 8.94 -4.57 17.98
C SER A 271 7.85 -5.64 17.89
N LEU A 272 6.63 -5.33 18.34
CA LEU A 272 5.49 -6.24 18.30
C LEU A 272 5.04 -6.53 16.86
N ASP A 273 4.86 -5.49 16.04
CA ASP A 273 4.36 -5.61 14.66
C ASP A 273 5.37 -6.26 13.71
N SER A 274 6.66 -6.24 14.06
CA SER A 274 7.70 -6.85 13.24
C SER A 274 7.65 -8.38 13.21
N GLY A 275 6.97 -8.99 14.19
CA GLY A 275 6.97 -10.44 14.39
C GLY A 275 8.31 -11.02 14.86
N VAL A 276 9.27 -10.17 15.24
CA VAL A 276 10.56 -10.63 15.81
C VAL A 276 10.39 -11.03 17.29
N SER A 277 9.47 -10.39 18.00
CA SER A 277 9.15 -10.73 19.40
C SER A 277 8.15 -11.88 19.46
N SER A 278 8.34 -12.82 20.39
CA SER A 278 7.34 -13.83 20.71
C SER A 278 6.21 -13.21 21.54
N ILE A 279 4.98 -13.35 21.08
CA ILE A 279 3.78 -12.80 21.73
C ILE A 279 2.97 -13.97 22.31
N ALA A 280 2.52 -13.85 23.55
CA ALA A 280 1.61 -14.82 24.15
C ALA A 280 0.19 -14.60 23.61
N GLU A 281 -0.41 -15.64 23.02
CA GLU A 281 -1.79 -15.58 22.48
C GLU A 281 -2.86 -15.60 23.57
N HIS A 282 -2.53 -16.13 24.74
CA HIS A 282 -3.46 -16.30 25.85
C HIS A 282 -2.83 -15.85 27.16
N GLU A 283 -3.69 -15.40 28.08
CA GLU A 283 -3.28 -15.12 29.45
C GLU A 283 -2.85 -16.42 30.15
N GLY A 284 -1.75 -16.34 30.89
CA GLY A 284 -1.21 -17.49 31.59
C GLY A 284 0.01 -17.14 32.44
N LYS A 285 0.46 -18.13 33.21
CA LYS A 285 1.64 -18.00 34.07
C LYS A 285 2.80 -18.79 33.49
N ILE A 286 3.98 -18.18 33.48
CA ILE A 286 5.21 -18.86 33.06
C ILE A 286 5.53 -19.99 34.06
N VAL A 287 5.68 -21.21 33.53
CA VAL A 287 6.00 -22.43 34.30
C VAL A 287 7.49 -22.71 34.25
N SER A 288 8.11 -22.60 33.06
CA SER A 288 9.54 -22.79 32.88
C SER A 288 10.07 -21.95 31.72
N THR A 289 11.30 -21.46 31.87
CA THR A 289 12.03 -20.69 30.84
C THR A 289 13.36 -21.37 30.56
N ASP A 290 13.51 -21.90 29.35
CA ASP A 290 14.77 -22.38 28.80
C ASP A 290 15.24 -21.42 27.69
N THR A 291 16.48 -21.57 27.21
CA THR A 291 16.99 -20.80 26.07
C THR A 291 16.18 -21.04 24.79
N ASP A 292 15.65 -22.25 24.64
CA ASP A 292 15.01 -22.69 23.39
C ASP A 292 13.49 -22.62 23.46
N LYS A 293 12.92 -22.59 24.67
CA LYS A 293 11.46 -22.64 24.86
C LYS A 293 11.01 -21.92 26.13
N ILE A 294 9.84 -21.31 26.03
CA ILE A 294 9.10 -20.74 27.16
C ILE A 294 7.82 -21.54 27.30
N VAL A 295 7.61 -22.17 28.46
CA VAL A 295 6.39 -22.92 28.78
C VAL A 295 5.56 -22.09 29.74
N PHE A 296 4.30 -21.85 29.38
CA PHE A 296 3.35 -21.15 30.23
C PHE A 296 2.05 -21.96 30.35
N SER A 297 1.39 -21.87 31.50
CA SER A 297 0.08 -22.45 31.74
C SER A 297 -0.99 -21.37 31.59
N GLY A 298 -1.85 -21.51 30.58
CA GLY A 298 -3.00 -20.64 30.36
C GLY A 298 -4.32 -21.38 30.60
N THR A 299 -5.32 -20.67 31.09
CA THR A 299 -6.71 -21.13 31.04
C THR A 299 -7.22 -20.88 29.62
N ILE A 300 -7.44 -21.95 28.85
CA ILE A 300 -8.07 -21.85 27.53
C ILE A 300 -9.51 -21.36 27.76
N PRO A 301 -9.91 -20.16 27.28
CA PRO A 301 -11.31 -19.78 27.32
C PRO A 301 -12.09 -20.77 26.46
N LYS A 302 -13.21 -21.29 26.98
CA LYS A 302 -14.08 -22.17 26.20
C LYS A 302 -14.56 -21.39 24.96
N PRO A 303 -14.73 -22.05 23.81
CA PRO A 303 -15.13 -21.41 22.56
C PRO A 303 -16.51 -20.70 22.61
N GLU A 304 -17.25 -20.83 23.72
CA GLU A 304 -18.55 -20.19 23.94
C GLU A 304 -18.46 -18.73 24.42
N ASP A 305 -17.28 -18.26 24.86
CA ASP A 305 -17.07 -16.91 25.42
C ASP A 305 -16.30 -15.94 24.49
N ALA A 306 -16.22 -16.24 23.19
CA ALA A 306 -15.65 -15.31 22.21
C ALA A 306 -16.69 -14.25 21.80
N PRO A 307 -16.37 -12.94 21.88
CA PRO A 307 -17.28 -11.87 21.45
C PRO A 307 -17.49 -11.80 19.93
#